data_AF-A0A165KPC3-F1
#
_entry.id   AF-A0A165KPC3-F1
#
_cell.length_a   1.000
_cell.length_b   1.000
_cell.length_c   1.000
_cell.angle_alpha   90.00
_cell.angle_beta   90.00
_cell.angle_gamma   90.00
#
_symmetry.space_group_name_H-M   'P 1'
#
loop_
_entity.id
_entity.type
_entity.pdbx_description
1 polymer ?
#
loop_
_entity_poly.entity_id
_entity_poly.type
_entity_poly.pdbx_seq_one_letter_code
_entity_poly.pdbx_strand_id
1 'polypeptide(L)' 'MWISFVSDLNPGAGWPQFSLSATGRQVLQLQNGNVTAIADDFHLEETQYLNSARLLNEFEK' A
#
# COMPACT_ATOMS: atom_id res chain seq x y z
N MET A 1 15.93 5.73 2.75
CA MET A 1 14.81 5.38 1.88
C MET A 1 14.47 6.50 0.92
N TRP A 2 13.92 7.62 1.38
CA TRP A 2 13.55 8.72 0.47
C TRP A 2 14.71 9.33 -0.30
N ILE A 3 15.87 9.52 0.35
CA ILE A 3 17.09 10.03 -0.32
C ILE A 3 17.52 9.08 -1.45
N SER A 4 17.61 7.78 -1.18
CA SER A 4 17.96 6.75 -2.16
C SER A 4 16.95 6.65 -3.31
N PHE A 5 15.66 6.83 -3.01
CA PHE A 5 14.64 6.89 -4.04
C PHE A 5 14.82 8.08 -4.99
N VAL A 6 15.16 9.26 -4.44
CA VAL A 6 15.41 10.45 -5.27
C VAL A 6 16.68 10.30 -6.12
N SER A 7 17.73 9.66 -5.60
CA SER A 7 18.98 9.46 -6.36
C SER A 7 18.88 8.35 -7.39
N ASP A 8 18.31 7.22 -7.01
CA ASP A 8 18.48 5.96 -7.74
C ASP A 8 17.16 5.38 -8.26
N LEU A 9 16.03 6.07 -8.01
CA LEU A 9 14.66 5.57 -8.23
C LEU A 9 14.39 4.22 -7.55
N ASN A 10 15.24 3.86 -6.57
CA ASN A 10 15.17 2.62 -5.83
C ASN A 10 15.32 2.91 -4.34
N PRO A 11 14.26 2.71 -3.54
CA PRO A 11 14.31 2.99 -2.11
C PRO A 11 15.14 1.97 -1.29
N GLY A 12 15.56 0.87 -1.90
CA GLY A 12 16.30 -0.24 -1.29
C GLY A 12 15.43 -1.48 -1.03
N ALA A 13 16.07 -2.63 -0.79
CA ALA A 13 15.43 -3.94 -0.65
C ALA A 13 14.43 -4.05 0.53
N GLY A 14 14.53 -3.17 1.53
CA GLY A 14 13.59 -3.09 2.64
C GLY A 14 12.23 -2.49 2.26
N TRP A 15 12.06 -1.96 1.05
CA TRP A 15 10.80 -1.44 0.52
C TRP A 15 10.41 -2.22 -0.75
N PRO A 16 9.61 -3.29 -0.62
CA PRO A 16 9.15 -4.02 -1.78
C PRO A 16 8.24 -3.13 -2.64
N GLN A 17 8.32 -3.31 -3.96
CA GLN A 17 7.42 -2.64 -4.88
C GLN A 17 6.00 -3.18 -4.70
N PHE A 18 5.04 -2.27 -4.56
CA PHE A 18 3.63 -2.63 -4.53
C PHE A 18 3.18 -3.17 -5.89
N SER A 19 2.47 -4.30 -5.89
CA SER A 19 1.77 -4.83 -7.06
C SER A 19 0.45 -5.48 -6.66
N LEU A 20 -0.47 -5.62 -7.61
CA LEU A 20 -1.78 -6.23 -7.38
C LEU A 20 -1.74 -7.76 -7.22
N SER A 21 -0.54 -8.36 -7.28
CA SER A 21 -0.36 -9.80 -7.07
C SER A 21 -0.58 -10.17 -5.60
N ALA A 22 -0.97 -11.42 -5.32
CA ALA A 22 -1.23 -11.88 -3.96
C ALA A 22 -0.03 -11.72 -3.02
N THR A 23 1.19 -11.84 -3.54
CA THR A 23 2.45 -11.70 -2.77
C THR A 23 3.04 -10.29 -2.81
N GLY A 24 2.57 -9.42 -3.71
CA GLY A 24 3.12 -8.09 -3.90
C GLY A 24 2.27 -6.94 -3.36
N ARG A 25 1.09 -7.23 -2.81
CA ARG A 25 0.27 -6.26 -2.05
C ARG A 25 0.85 -6.06 -0.65
N GLN A 26 2.01 -5.41 -0.60
CA GLN A 26 2.71 -5.11 0.65
C GLN A 26 2.91 -3.60 0.79
N VAL A 27 2.77 -3.11 2.02
CA VAL A 27 3.01 -1.72 2.40
C VAL A 27 4.03 -1.66 3.52
N LEU A 28 4.68 -0.51 3.68
CA LEU A 28 5.60 -0.30 4.79
C LEU A 28 4.89 0.24 6.01
N GLN A 29 5.07 -0.45 7.12
CA GLN A 29 4.72 0.02 8.45
C GLN A 29 5.95 0.67 9.08
N LEU A 30 5.85 1.98 9.33
CA LEU A 30 6.88 2.76 10.00
C LEU A 30 6.55 2.87 11.48
N GLN A 31 7.29 2.16 12.32
CA GLN A 31 7.25 2.28 13.78
C GLN A 31 8.59 2.81 14.28
N ASN A 32 8.60 3.40 15.48
CA ASN A 32 9.83 3.94 16.04
C ASN A 32 10.88 2.82 16.21
N GLY A 33 11.99 2.94 15.48
CA GLY A 33 13.06 1.94 15.47
C GLY A 33 12.73 0.62 14.78
N ASN A 34 11.52 0.48 14.19
CA ASN A 34 11.11 -0.75 13.52
C ASN A 34 10.36 -0.43 12.21
N VAL A 35 10.99 -0.77 11.09
CA VAL A 35 10.40 -0.61 9.75
C VAL A 35 10.19 -1.98 9.16
N THR A 36 8.94 -2.35 8.92
CA THR A 36 8.56 -3.69 8.42
C THR A 36 7.60 -3.57 7.25
N ALA A 37 7.77 -4.43 6.25
CA ALA A 37 6.78 -4.61 5.20
C ALA A 37 5.68 -5.56 5.70
N ILE A 38 4.43 -5.12 5.63
CA ILE A 38 3.23 -5.88 6.01
C ILE A 38 2.31 -6.04 4.80
N ALA A 39 1.39 -7.00 4.85
CA ALA A 39 0.36 -7.13 3.82
C ALA A 39 -0.59 -5.92 3.85
N ASP A 40 -1.02 -5.48 2.67
CA ASP A 40 -2.05 -4.45 2.48
C ASP A 40 -3.45 -5.09 2.52
N ASP A 41 -3.81 -5.66 3.66
CA ASP A 41 -5.08 -6.35 3.90
C ASP A 41 -5.84 -5.85 5.12
N PHE A 42 -5.39 -4.74 5.71
CA PHE A 42 -6.08 -4.09 6.82
C PHE A 42 -7.43 -3.50 6.36
N HIS A 43 -8.50 -3.76 7.11
CA HIS A 43 -9.88 -3.32 6.81
C HIS A 43 -10.31 -3.62 5.36
N LEU A 44 -9.98 -4.83 4.89
CA LEU A 44 -10.24 -5.24 3.51
C LEU A 44 -11.74 -5.16 3.17
N GLU A 45 -12.61 -5.62 4.07
CA GLU A 45 -14.06 -5.66 3.86
C GLU A 45 -14.64 -4.24 3.72
N GLU A 46 -14.26 -3.33 4.61
CA GLU A 46 -14.71 -1.94 4.59
C GLU A 46 -14.21 -1.21 3.34
N THR A 47 -12.94 -1.43 2.99
CA THR A 47 -12.32 -0.80 1.81
C THR A 47 -12.94 -1.34 0.51
N GLN A 48 -13.26 -2.64 0.44
CA GLN A 48 -13.99 -3.23 -0.68
C GLN A 48 -15.40 -2.67 -0.80
N TYR A 49 -16.09 -2.51 0.33
CA TYR A 49 -17.41 -1.91 0.36
C TYR A 49 -17.40 -0.47 -0.15
N LEU A 50 -16.50 0.37 0.36
CA LEU A 50 -16.32 1.76 -0.07
C LEU A 50 -15.96 1.87 -1.56
N ASN A 51 -15.12 0.96 -2.07
CA ASN A 51 -14.75 0.91 -3.48
C ASN A 51 -15.77 0.20 -4.37
N SER A 52 -16.92 -0.21 -3.84
CA SER A 52 -17.95 -0.85 -4.65
C SER A 52 -18.50 0.13 -5.70
N ALA A 53 -18.74 -0.38 -6.92
CA ALA A 53 -19.32 0.43 -8.00
C ALA A 53 -20.65 1.07 -7.59
N ARG A 54 -21.40 0.41 -6.69
CA ARG A 54 -22.63 0.95 -6.13
C ARG A 54 -22.38 2.28 -5.40
N LEU A 55 -21.46 2.30 -4.42
CA LEU A 55 -21.19 3.50 -3.64
C LEU A 55 -20.51 4.59 -4.47
N LEU A 56 -19.57 4.21 -5.34
CA LEU A 56 -18.93 5.18 -6.24
C LEU A 56 -19.95 5.91 -7.12
N ASN A 57 -20.91 5.18 -7.69
CA ASN A 57 -22.00 5.76 -8.48
C ASN A 57 -22.98 6.62 -7.64
N GLU A 58 -23.09 6.37 -6.34
CA GLU A 58 -23.90 7.19 -5.43
C GLU A 58 -23.19 8.52 -5.08
N PHE A 59 -21.85 8.57 -5.04
CA PHE A 59 -21.06 9.79 -4.79
C PHE A 59 -20.85 10.68 -6.03
N GLU A 60 -20.97 10.12 -7.24
CA GLU A 60 -20.81 10.87 -8.51
C GLU A 60 -22.10 11.59 -8.98
N LYS A 61 -23.16 11.62 -8.16
CA LYS A 61 -24.41 12.35 -8.42
C LYS A 61 -24.42 13.74 -7.81
#